data_AF-A0A420CH10-F1
#
_entry.id   AF-A0A420CH10-F1
#
_cell.length_a   1.000
_cell.length_b   1.000
_cell.length_c   1.000
_cell.angle_alpha   90.00
_cell.angle_beta   90.00
_cell.angle_gamma   90.00
#
_symmetry.space_group_name_H-M   'P 1'
#
loop_
_entity.id
_entity.type
_entity.pdbx_description
1 polymer ?
#
loop_
_entity_poly.entity_id
_entity_poly.type
_entity_poly.pdbx_seq_one_letter_code
_entity_poly.pdbx_strand_id
1 'polypeptide(L)'
;MTRFPFVGLLSGFILWSVAFLSLYAVQATGCKLGWHQIPVGPSSLLRLVLSGVLLLTLALLYVIDIRWLRPQANAGEDERRMLLRISKVVHIAAAAATFVTFAGIFWLTLC
;
A
#
# COMPACT_ATOMS: atom_id res chain seq x y z
N MET A 1 8.60 1.91 16.45
CA MET A 1 8.04 0.57 16.73
C MET A 1 9.08 -0.42 17.29
N THR A 2 10.13 0.03 17.97
CA THR A 2 11.19 -0.84 18.50
C THR A 2 10.81 -1.59 19.78
N ARG A 3 9.74 -1.18 20.47
CA ARG A 3 9.20 -1.83 21.68
C ARG A 3 8.10 -2.87 21.43
N PHE A 4 7.49 -2.90 20.23
CA PHE A 4 6.36 -3.78 19.93
C PHE A 4 6.53 -4.44 18.56
N PRO A 5 7.21 -5.61 18.48
CA PRO A 5 7.55 -6.26 17.21
C PRO A 5 6.31 -6.70 16.40
N PHE A 6 5.21 -7.02 17.08
CA PHE A 6 3.93 -7.36 16.47
C PHE A 6 3.31 -6.23 15.65
N VAL A 7 3.55 -4.97 16.03
CA VAL A 7 3.02 -3.82 15.28
C VAL A 7 3.70 -3.72 13.92
N GLY A 8 5.01 -4.02 13.84
CA GLY A 8 5.72 -4.11 12.57
C GLY A 8 5.14 -5.21 11.68
N LEU A 9 4.93 -6.40 12.25
CA LEU A 9 4.35 -7.55 11.53
C LEU A 9 2.98 -7.23 10.91
N LEU A 10 2.08 -6.63 11.70
CA LEU A 10 0.70 -6.34 11.28
C LEU A 10 0.60 -5.10 10.38
N SER A 11 1.53 -4.15 10.50
CA SER A 11 1.45 -2.86 9.81
C SER A 11 1.33 -2.98 8.29
N GLY A 12 2.07 -3.90 7.67
CA GLY A 12 2.04 -4.10 6.21
C GLY A 12 0.67 -4.57 5.72
N PHE A 13 0.05 -5.50 6.45
CA PHE A 13 -1.27 -6.04 6.08
C PHE A 13 -2.39 -5.03 6.37
N ILE A 14 -2.32 -4.33 7.51
CA ILE A 14 -3.27 -3.26 7.85
C ILE A 14 -3.22 -2.15 6.80
N LEU A 15 -2.01 -1.70 6.45
CA LEU A 15 -1.83 -0.65 5.46
C LEU A 15 -2.39 -1.08 4.09
N TRP A 16 -2.10 -2.32 3.68
CA TRP A 16 -2.65 -2.88 2.45
C TRP A 16 -4.19 -2.91 2.47
N SER A 17 -4.81 -3.40 3.54
CA SER A 17 -6.28 -3.46 3.67
C SER A 17 -6.92 -2.06 3.63
N VAL A 18 -6.35 -1.09 4.35
CA VAL A 18 -6.83 0.30 4.33
C VAL A 18 -6.70 0.91 2.94
N ALA A 19 -5.57 0.69 2.27
CA ALA A 19 -5.36 1.18 0.91
C ALA A 19 -6.36 0.58 -0.08
N PHE A 20 -6.60 -0.73 -0.01
CA PHE A 20 -7.55 -1.43 -0.87
C PHE A 20 -8.98 -0.91 -0.68
N LEU A 21 -9.42 -0.75 0.56
CA LEU A 21 -10.72 -0.17 0.89
C LEU A 21 -10.84 1.28 0.39
N SER A 22 -9.78 2.06 0.57
CA SER A 22 -9.73 3.46 0.12
C SER A 22 -9.83 3.56 -1.40
N LEU A 23 -9.13 2.69 -2.14
CA LEU A 23 -9.22 2.63 -3.60
C LEU A 23 -10.66 2.37 -4.04
N TYR A 24 -11.31 1.36 -3.47
CA TYR A 24 -12.70 1.01 -3.82
C TYR A 24 -13.67 2.14 -3.48
N ALA A 25 -13.53 2.75 -2.30
CA ALA A 25 -14.36 3.87 -1.87
C ALA A 25 -14.21 5.07 -2.80
N VAL A 26 -12.97 5.44 -3.16
CA VAL A 26 -12.68 6.55 -4.07
C VAL A 26 -13.18 6.24 -5.47
N GLN A 27 -13.04 5.00 -5.96
CA GLN A 27 -13.54 4.60 -7.26
C GLN A 27 -15.07 4.75 -7.34
N ALA A 28 -15.81 4.16 -6.39
CA ALA A 28 -17.27 4.23 -6.36
C ALA A 28 -17.76 5.69 -6.24
N THR A 29 -17.12 6.46 -5.36
CA THR A 29 -17.45 7.89 -5.15
C THR A 29 -17.17 8.71 -6.40
N GLY A 30 -16.01 8.51 -7.03
CA GLY A 30 -15.63 9.22 -8.25
C GLY A 30 -16.47 8.83 -9.48
N CYS A 31 -16.94 7.58 -9.57
CA CYS A 31 -17.92 7.19 -10.58
C CYS A 31 -19.24 7.93 -10.37
N LYS A 32 -19.75 7.98 -9.12
CA LYS A 32 -21.02 8.64 -8.81
C LYS A 32 -20.96 10.16 -8.98
N LEU A 33 -19.82 10.79 -8.68
CA LEU A 33 -19.57 12.22 -8.87
C LEU A 33 -19.16 12.59 -10.30
N GLY A 34 -19.06 11.62 -11.22
CA GLY A 34 -18.70 11.88 -12.62
C GLY A 34 -17.23 12.24 -12.87
N TRP A 35 -16.32 11.96 -11.94
CA TRP A 35 -14.88 12.26 -12.10
C TRP A 35 -14.22 11.52 -13.27
N HIS A 36 -14.82 10.43 -13.73
CA HIS A 36 -14.39 9.72 -14.93
C HIS A 36 -14.65 10.52 -16.23
N GLN A 37 -15.58 11.48 -16.20
CA GLN A 37 -15.94 12.35 -17.33
C GLN A 37 -15.11 13.64 -17.38
N ILE A 38 -14.35 13.94 -16.33
CA ILE A 38 -13.50 15.13 -16.28
C ILE A 38 -12.15 14.76 -16.90
N PRO A 39 -11.82 15.26 -18.11
CA PRO A 39 -10.56 14.94 -18.77
C PRO A 39 -9.39 15.68 -18.10
N VAL A 40 -8.30 14.97 -17.84
CA VAL A 40 -7.03 15.47 -17.35
C VAL A 40 -5.91 14.88 -18.21
N GLY A 41 -5.52 15.63 -19.24
CA GLY A 41 -4.57 15.18 -20.27
C GLY A 41 -5.10 13.95 -21.04
N PRO A 42 -4.31 12.88 -21.21
CA PRO A 42 -4.76 11.64 -21.87
C PRO A 42 -5.62 10.74 -20.95
N SER A 43 -5.87 11.15 -19.71
CA SER A 43 -6.54 10.36 -18.68
C SER A 43 -7.74 11.10 -18.08
N SER A 44 -8.53 10.46 -17.22
CA SER A 44 -9.59 11.13 -16.45
C SER A 44 -9.11 11.52 -15.05
N LEU A 45 -9.78 12.50 -14.44
CA LEU A 45 -9.52 12.90 -13.06
C LEU A 45 -9.58 11.70 -12.11
N LEU A 46 -10.54 10.78 -12.32
CA LEU A 46 -10.65 9.55 -11.54
C LEU A 46 -9.38 8.70 -11.59
N ARG A 47 -8.81 8.50 -12.79
CA ARG A 47 -7.55 7.75 -12.95
C ARG A 47 -6.38 8.42 -12.23
N LEU A 48 -6.33 9.74 -12.27
CA LEU A 48 -5.29 10.53 -11.60
C LEU A 48 -5.37 10.40 -10.07
N VAL A 49 -6.58 10.44 -9.50
CA VAL A 49 -6.78 10.30 -8.06
C VAL A 49 -6.43 8.87 -7.61
N LEU A 50 -6.90 7.86 -8.34
CA LEU A 50 -6.61 6.45 -8.03
C LEU A 50 -5.10 6.13 -8.13
N SER A 51 -4.41 6.68 -9.13
CA SER A 51 -2.95 6.56 -9.23
C SER A 51 -2.24 7.30 -8.09
N GLY A 52 -2.77 8.44 -7.64
CA GLY A 52 -2.30 9.12 -6.43
C GLY A 52 -2.39 8.24 -5.17
N VAL A 53 -3.51 7.55 -4.98
CA VAL A 53 -3.70 6.60 -3.85
C VAL A 53 -2.70 5.43 -3.95
N LEU A 54 -2.46 4.90 -5.15
CA LEU A 54 -1.44 3.87 -5.40
C LEU A 54 -0.05 4.36 -4.98
N LEU A 55 0.37 5.52 -5.47
CA LEU A 55 1.70 6.08 -5.19
C LEU A 55 1.87 6.37 -3.70
N LEU A 56 0.85 6.91 -3.04
CA LEU A 56 0.86 7.13 -1.59
C LEU A 56 1.02 5.83 -0.82
N THR A 57 0.30 4.78 -1.22
CA THR A 57 0.38 3.45 -0.58
C THR A 57 1.78 2.85 -0.72
N LEU A 58 2.36 2.89 -1.93
CA LEU A 58 3.71 2.41 -2.19
C LEU A 58 4.75 3.21 -1.40
N ALA A 59 4.60 4.55 -1.33
CA ALA A 59 5.47 5.41 -0.55
C ALA A 59 5.43 5.06 0.95
N LEU A 60 4.23 4.82 1.50
CA LEU A 60 4.07 4.41 2.89
C LEU A 60 4.72 3.04 3.18
N LEU A 61 4.48 2.04 2.32
CA LEU A 61 5.12 0.73 2.43
C LEU A 61 6.66 0.84 2.38
N TYR A 62 7.19 1.66 1.47
CA TYR A 62 8.62 1.90 1.33
C TYR A 62 9.23 2.59 2.56
N VAL A 63 8.55 3.61 3.10
CA VAL A 63 8.99 4.30 4.32
C VAL A 63 9.01 3.35 5.51
N ILE A 64 8.02 2.47 5.64
CA ILE A 64 7.98 1.44 6.69
C ILE A 64 9.15 0.46 6.54
N ASP A 65 9.42 -0.02 5.32
CA ASP A 65 10.54 -0.93 5.07
C ASP A 65 11.90 -0.32 5.46
N ILE A 66 12.18 0.91 5.00
CA ILE A 66 13.47 1.55 5.26
C ILE A 66 13.65 1.98 6.71
N ARG A 67 12.62 2.60 7.31
CA ARG A 67 12.76 3.21 8.64
C ARG A 67 12.57 2.21 9.77
N TRP A 68 11.80 1.15 9.56
CA TRP A 68 11.42 0.23 10.65
C TRP A 68 11.86 -1.22 10.46
N LEU A 69 12.03 -1.69 9.22
CA LEU A 69 12.43 -3.08 8.94
C LEU A 69 13.92 -3.24 8.61
N ARG A 70 14.69 -2.15 8.59
CA ARG A 70 16.15 -2.24 8.46
C ARG A 70 16.74 -2.98 9.67
N PRO A 71 17.55 -4.03 9.42
CA PRO A 71 18.23 -4.74 10.50
C PRO A 71 19.16 -3.77 11.24
N GLN A 72 18.95 -3.61 12.55
CA GLN A 72 19.94 -2.94 13.39
C GLN A 72 21.05 -3.94 13.71
N ALA A 73 22.30 -3.54 13.47
CA ALA A 73 23.49 -4.40 13.62
C ALA A 73 23.63 -5.03 15.02
N ASN A 74 22.96 -4.47 16.04
CA ASN A 74 23.06 -4.87 17.45
C ASN A 74 21.79 -5.55 18.00
N ALA A 75 20.87 -6.04 17.14
CA ALA A 75 19.71 -6.78 17.63
C ALA A 75 20.13 -8.19 18.10
N GLY A 76 20.42 -8.29 19.40
CA GLY A 76 20.39 -9.55 20.15
C GLY A 76 18.96 -10.07 20.28
N GLU A 77 18.82 -11.38 20.46
CA GLU A 77 17.61 -12.23 20.43
C GLU A 77 17.21 -12.77 19.04
N ASP A 78 17.35 -14.09 18.87
CA ASP A 78 16.99 -14.83 17.66
C ASP A 78 15.50 -14.67 17.29
N GLU A 79 14.63 -14.62 18.29
CA GLU A 79 13.18 -14.48 18.10
C GLU A 79 12.82 -13.14 17.43
N ARG A 80 13.49 -12.06 17.83
CA ARG A 80 13.31 -10.73 17.23
C ARG A 80 13.79 -10.70 15.78
N ARG A 81 14.89 -11.38 15.45
CA ARG A 81 15.36 -11.52 14.05
C ARG A 81 14.37 -12.32 13.21
N MET A 82 13.79 -13.37 13.77
CA MET A 82 12.75 -14.15 13.08
C MET A 82 11.51 -13.30 12.78
N LEU A 83 11.01 -12.55 13.76
CA LEU A 83 9.86 -11.65 13.56
C LEU A 83 10.14 -10.56 12.52
N LEU A 84 11.33 -9.97 12.50
CA LEU A 84 11.73 -9.00 11.47
C LEU A 84 11.77 -9.64 10.06
N ARG A 85 12.26 -10.87 9.94
CA ARG A 85 12.28 -11.60 8.67
C ARG A 85 10.87 -11.87 8.16
N ILE A 86 9.96 -12.36 9.01
CA ILE A 86 8.56 -12.59 8.65
C ILE A 86 7.90 -11.26 8.26
N SER A 87 8.11 -10.21 9.04
CA SER A 87 7.56 -8.89 8.76
C SER A 87 8.01 -8.33 7.42
N LYS A 88 9.26 -8.58 6.99
CA LYS A 88 9.73 -8.25 5.64
C LYS A 88 8.99 -9.02 4.56
N VAL A 89 8.83 -10.34 4.73
CA VAL A 89 8.09 -11.17 3.77
C VAL A 89 6.65 -10.69 3.63
N VAL A 90 5.99 -10.37 4.74
CA VAL A 90 4.63 -9.81 4.75
C VAL A 90 4.56 -8.47 4.03
N HIS A 91 5.54 -7.59 4.20
CA HIS A 91 5.59 -6.32 3.48
C HIS A 91 5.79 -6.49 1.97
N ILE A 92 6.66 -7.43 1.56
CA ILE A 92 6.85 -7.76 0.15
C ILE A 92 5.55 -8.33 -0.44
N ALA A 93 4.89 -9.23 0.29
CA ALA A 93 3.60 -9.78 -0.12
C ALA A 93 2.52 -8.68 -0.23
N ALA A 94 2.47 -7.74 0.71
CA ALA A 94 1.56 -6.59 0.68
C ALA A 94 1.83 -5.67 -0.52
N ALA A 95 3.12 -5.41 -0.83
CA ALA A 95 3.49 -4.63 -2.00
C ALA A 95 3.11 -5.33 -3.31
N ALA A 96 3.38 -6.64 -3.42
CA ALA A 96 2.98 -7.44 -4.58
C ALA A 96 1.46 -7.48 -4.75
N ALA A 97 0.71 -7.70 -3.66
CA ALA A 97 -0.74 -7.68 -3.67
C ALA A 97 -1.29 -6.30 -4.06
N THR A 98 -0.70 -5.20 -3.57
CA THR A 98 -1.03 -3.83 -4.00
C THR A 98 -0.86 -3.71 -5.51
N PHE A 99 0.28 -4.13 -6.05
CA PHE A 99 0.55 -4.03 -7.48
C PHE A 99 -0.48 -4.79 -8.31
N VAL A 100 -0.76 -6.05 -7.94
CA VAL A 100 -1.74 -6.89 -8.65
C VAL A 100 -3.15 -6.30 -8.57
N THR A 101 -3.58 -5.88 -7.38
CA THR A 101 -4.96 -5.38 -7.18
C THR A 101 -5.17 -3.98 -7.78
N PHE A 102 -4.15 -3.13 -7.78
CA PHE A 102 -4.25 -1.75 -8.28
C PHE A 102 -3.90 -1.65 -9.78
N ALA A 103 -3.29 -2.67 -10.38
CA ALA A 103 -3.02 -2.71 -11.82
C ALA A 103 -4.27 -2.50 -12.68
N GLY A 104 -5.44 -2.90 -12.17
CA GLY A 104 -6.74 -2.67 -12.81
C GLY A 104 -7.01 -1.20 -13.14
N ILE A 105 -6.43 -0.23 -12.41
CA ILE A 105 -6.59 1.20 -12.67
C ILE A 105 -6.22 1.57 -14.11
N PHE A 106 -5.21 0.91 -14.69
CA PHE A 106 -4.65 1.28 -15.99
C PHE A 106 -5.40 0.66 -17.17
N TRP A 107 -5.97 -0.52 -16.99
CA TRP A 107 -6.53 -1.30 -18.10
C TRP A 107 -8.06 -1.46 -18.06
N LEU A 108 -8.69 -1.43 -16.88
CA LEU A 108 -10.15 -1.60 -16.78
C LEU A 108 -10.92 -0.32 -17.09
N THR A 109 -12.17 -0.51 -17.53
CA THR A 109 -13.23 0.48 -17.43
C THR A 109 -13.60 0.65 -15.96
N LEU A 110 -13.30 1.83 -15.41
CA LEU A 110 -13.44 2.11 -13.97
C LEU A 110 -14.88 2.33 -13.54
N CYS A 111 -15.68 2.80 -14.49
CA CYS A 111 -17.11 2.93 -14.55
C CYS A 111 -17.48 2.46 -15.99
#